data_AF-A0A0L7KRM0-F1
#
_entry.id   AF-A0A0L7KRM0-F1
#
_cell.length_a   1.000
_cell.length_b   1.000
_cell.length_c   1.000
_cell.angle_alpha   90.00
_cell.angle_beta   90.00
_cell.angle_gamma   90.00
#
_symmetry.space_group_name_H-M   'P 1'
#
loop_
_entity.id
_entity.type
_entity.pdbx_description
1 polymer ?
#
loop_
_entity_poly.entity_id
_entity_poly.type
_entity_poly.pdbx_seq_one_letter_code
_entity_poly.pdbx_strand_id
1 'polypeptide(L)'
;MSVQAGCCCFSDAGHPMSLQNCSVVNQSSAGLQVECIEGFDGGLPQVFYMEVLALPSMMVRANVSSNSSPVFEVSNLDSHSSYTLILYAANAKGRSEEVALYTVGIRSPDKYTGMSTSLPLSPWLTAIVAAVGALCAALCAVLAALYRRHASRRMGALKRPPHA
;
A
#
# COMPACT_ATOMS: atom_id res chain seq x y z
N MET A 1 -20.14 -50.86 -41.75
CA MET A 1 -20.03 -49.40 -41.60
C MET A 1 -21.27 -48.92 -40.85
N SER A 2 -21.17 -48.73 -39.54
CA SER A 2 -22.27 -48.20 -38.73
C SER A 2 -22.18 -46.69 -38.74
N VAL A 3 -23.11 -46.03 -39.42
CA VAL A 3 -23.26 -44.58 -39.34
C VAL A 3 -23.95 -44.28 -38.01
N GLN A 4 -23.17 -43.88 -37.01
CA GLN A 4 -23.69 -43.37 -35.75
C GLN A 4 -24.37 -42.03 -36.06
N ALA A 5 -25.69 -42.00 -36.12
CA ALA A 5 -26.46 -40.76 -36.06
C ALA A 5 -26.28 -40.18 -34.66
N GLY A 6 -25.27 -39.32 -34.49
CA GLY A 6 -25.11 -38.52 -33.28
C GLY A 6 -26.34 -37.63 -33.11
N CYS A 7 -26.99 -37.73 -31.96
CA CYS A 7 -28.10 -36.86 -31.58
C CYS A 7 -27.62 -35.41 -31.66
N CYS A 8 -28.15 -34.62 -32.60
CA CYS A 8 -28.11 -33.16 -32.51
C CYS A 8 -29.05 -32.75 -31.37
N CYS A 9 -28.59 -32.85 -30.13
CA CYS A 9 -29.24 -32.18 -29.03
C CYS A 9 -29.09 -30.68 -29.28
N PHE A 10 -30.14 -30.04 -29.80
CA PHE A 10 -30.31 -28.59 -29.72
C PHE A 10 -30.41 -28.24 -28.23
N SER A 11 -29.27 -28.07 -27.58
CA SER A 11 -29.19 -27.39 -26.30
C SER A 11 -29.71 -25.98 -26.54
N ASP A 12 -30.80 -25.57 -25.87
CA ASP A 12 -31.23 -24.18 -25.92
C ASP A 12 -30.03 -23.30 -25.53
N ALA A 13 -29.83 -22.22 -26.28
CA ALA A 13 -28.67 -21.37 -26.08
C ALA A 13 -28.68 -20.79 -24.67
N GLY A 14 -27.51 -20.83 -24.03
CA GLY A 14 -27.31 -20.42 -22.64
C GLY A 14 -26.73 -19.02 -22.50
N HIS A 15 -26.63 -18.55 -21.27
CA HIS A 15 -25.81 -17.39 -20.94
C HIS A 15 -24.33 -17.78 -21.01
N PRO A 16 -23.40 -16.84 -21.19
CA PRO A 16 -21.98 -17.16 -21.25
C PRO A 16 -21.46 -17.66 -19.91
N MET A 17 -20.45 -18.54 -19.96
CA MET A 17 -19.68 -18.88 -18.77
C MET A 17 -18.74 -17.73 -18.36
N SER A 18 -18.31 -17.75 -17.10
CA SER A 18 -17.36 -16.76 -16.57
C SER A 18 -16.04 -16.74 -17.33
N LEU A 19 -15.40 -15.57 -17.34
CA LEU A 19 -14.05 -15.39 -17.87
C LEU A 19 -13.03 -16.17 -17.03
N GLN A 20 -11.98 -16.67 -17.68
CA GLN A 20 -10.96 -17.51 -17.06
C GLN A 20 -9.57 -16.87 -17.16
N ASN A 21 -8.68 -17.13 -16.20
CA ASN A 21 -7.29 -16.66 -16.20
C ASN A 21 -7.14 -15.14 -16.45
N CYS A 22 -8.04 -14.33 -15.89
CA CYS A 22 -7.95 -12.88 -15.98
C CYS A 22 -6.73 -12.36 -15.22
N SER A 23 -5.91 -11.54 -15.88
CA SER A 23 -4.73 -10.94 -15.27
C SER A 23 -4.46 -9.53 -15.80
N VAL A 24 -3.91 -8.70 -14.93
CA VAL A 24 -3.38 -7.38 -15.32
C VAL A 24 -2.01 -7.62 -15.95
N VAL A 25 -1.93 -7.45 -17.27
CA VAL A 25 -0.69 -7.69 -18.03
C VAL A 25 0.22 -6.49 -18.03
N ASN A 26 -0.34 -5.28 -17.92
CA ASN A 26 0.42 -4.04 -17.87
C ASN A 26 -0.27 -3.00 -17.00
N GLN A 27 0.49 -2.37 -16.10
CA GLN A 27 0.06 -1.25 -15.29
C GLN A 27 1.15 -0.18 -15.31
N SER A 28 0.80 1.01 -15.80
CA SER A 28 1.75 2.13 -15.92
C SER A 28 1.09 3.44 -15.48
N SER A 29 1.86 4.53 -15.51
CA SER A 29 1.31 5.87 -15.32
C SER A 29 0.38 6.32 -16.45
N ALA A 30 0.42 5.67 -17.61
CA ALA A 30 -0.40 6.01 -18.76
C ALA A 30 -1.73 5.24 -18.81
N GLY A 31 -1.81 4.08 -18.15
CA GLY A 31 -2.97 3.21 -18.24
C GLY A 31 -2.77 1.80 -17.70
N LEU A 32 -3.78 0.98 -17.96
CA LEU A 32 -3.91 -0.40 -17.50
C LEU A 32 -4.35 -1.29 -18.68
N GLN A 33 -3.75 -2.48 -18.78
CA GLN A 33 -4.14 -3.51 -19.72
C GLN A 33 -4.48 -4.82 -18.97
N VAL A 34 -5.59 -5.44 -19.35
CA VAL A 34 -6.09 -6.69 -18.77
C VAL A 34 -6.38 -7.69 -19.88
N GLU A 35 -5.99 -8.94 -19.65
CA GLU A 35 -6.26 -10.05 -20.55
C GLU A 35 -6.90 -11.20 -19.79
N CYS A 36 -7.93 -11.80 -20.39
CA CYS A 36 -8.58 -13.01 -19.92
C CYS A 36 -8.68 -14.05 -21.04
N ILE A 37 -9.19 -15.23 -20.70
CA ILE A 37 -9.62 -16.27 -21.61
C ILE A 37 -11.15 -16.31 -21.60
N GLU A 38 -11.75 -16.39 -22.77
CA GLU A 38 -13.20 -16.48 -22.91
C GLU A 38 -13.75 -17.80 -22.37
N GLY A 39 -14.94 -17.74 -21.78
CA GLY A 39 -15.72 -18.92 -21.43
C GLY A 39 -16.53 -19.43 -22.62
N PHE A 40 -17.22 -20.56 -22.43
CA PHE A 40 -18.21 -21.03 -23.40
C PHE A 40 -19.32 -20.00 -23.54
N ASP A 41 -19.61 -19.63 -24.78
CA ASP A 41 -20.50 -18.54 -25.16
C ASP A 41 -22.00 -18.90 -25.06
N GLY A 42 -22.31 -20.16 -24.76
CA GLY A 42 -23.68 -20.66 -24.73
C GLY A 42 -24.29 -20.89 -26.12
N GLY A 43 -23.49 -20.89 -27.19
CA GLY A 43 -23.93 -21.02 -28.57
C GLY A 43 -24.40 -19.72 -29.23
N LEU A 44 -24.09 -18.56 -28.63
CA LEU A 44 -24.44 -17.24 -29.15
C LEU A 44 -23.23 -16.30 -29.07
N PRO A 45 -23.09 -15.34 -30.01
CA PRO A 45 -22.02 -14.34 -29.94
C PRO A 45 -22.05 -13.57 -28.61
N GLN A 46 -20.89 -13.52 -27.94
CA GLN A 46 -20.71 -12.80 -26.68
C GLN A 46 -19.90 -11.52 -26.88
N VAL A 47 -20.16 -10.53 -26.01
CA VAL A 47 -19.39 -9.29 -25.85
C VAL A 47 -18.80 -9.29 -24.45
N PHE A 48 -17.58 -8.79 -24.33
CA PHE A 48 -16.84 -8.75 -23.07
C PHE A 48 -16.82 -7.33 -22.52
N TYR A 49 -16.90 -7.21 -21.20
CA TYR A 49 -16.96 -5.92 -20.51
C TYR A 49 -15.96 -5.89 -19.35
N MET A 50 -15.39 -4.71 -19.11
CA MET A 50 -14.61 -4.39 -17.92
C MET A 50 -15.03 -3.03 -17.38
N GLU A 51 -15.44 -3.01 -16.11
CA GLU A 51 -15.74 -1.80 -15.35
C GLU A 51 -14.61 -1.52 -14.37
N VAL A 52 -14.13 -0.27 -14.35
CA VAL A 52 -13.02 0.19 -13.49
C VAL A 52 -13.57 1.10 -12.41
N LEU A 53 -13.51 0.67 -11.15
CA LEU A 53 -14.03 1.41 -10.00
C LEU A 53 -12.89 1.89 -9.10
N ALA A 54 -12.90 3.18 -8.73
CA ALA A 54 -11.88 3.76 -7.84
C ALA A 54 -12.12 3.42 -6.37
N LEU A 55 -11.13 2.84 -5.70
CA LEU A 55 -11.18 2.53 -4.28
C LEU A 55 -10.76 3.73 -3.40
N PRO A 56 -11.38 3.94 -2.23
CA PRO A 56 -12.50 3.18 -1.65
C PRO A 56 -13.88 3.67 -2.11
N SER A 57 -13.95 4.72 -2.92
CA SER A 57 -15.21 5.40 -3.30
C SER A 57 -16.20 4.55 -4.09
N MET A 58 -15.72 3.46 -4.71
CA MET A 58 -16.46 2.63 -5.68
C MET A 58 -17.06 3.43 -6.85
N MET A 59 -16.49 4.60 -7.16
CA MET A 59 -16.92 5.41 -8.29
C MET A 59 -16.39 4.83 -9.60
N VAL A 60 -17.27 4.60 -10.57
CA VAL A 60 -16.90 4.15 -11.92
C VAL A 60 -16.03 5.21 -12.60
N ARG A 61 -14.85 4.80 -13.06
CA ARG A 61 -13.89 5.64 -13.80
C ARG A 61 -13.87 5.32 -15.28
N ALA A 62 -14.08 4.06 -15.64
CA ALA A 62 -14.18 3.63 -17.02
C ALA A 62 -15.11 2.42 -17.14
N ASN A 63 -15.76 2.32 -18.28
CA ASN A 63 -16.45 1.12 -18.75
C ASN A 63 -15.99 0.88 -20.18
N VAL A 64 -15.35 -0.27 -20.41
CA VAL A 64 -14.83 -0.65 -21.72
C VAL A 64 -15.37 -2.00 -22.12
N SER A 65 -15.63 -2.16 -23.41
CA SER A 65 -16.14 -3.39 -23.98
C SER A 65 -15.31 -3.84 -25.18
N SER A 66 -15.27 -5.14 -25.42
CA SER A 66 -14.64 -5.75 -26.58
C SER A 66 -15.55 -6.82 -27.19
N ASN A 67 -15.68 -6.82 -28.52
CA ASN A 67 -16.63 -7.67 -29.23
C ASN A 67 -16.04 -9.01 -29.70
N SER A 68 -14.71 -9.16 -29.68
CA SER A 68 -14.02 -10.31 -30.29
C SER A 68 -13.16 -11.10 -29.32
N SER A 69 -12.56 -10.44 -28.33
CA SER A 69 -11.71 -11.10 -27.33
C SER A 69 -11.70 -10.32 -26.02
N PRO A 70 -11.56 -10.98 -24.85
CA PRO A 70 -11.56 -10.30 -23.56
C PRO A 70 -10.20 -9.68 -23.24
N VAL A 71 -9.77 -8.75 -24.09
CA VAL A 71 -8.57 -7.92 -23.93
C VAL A 71 -9.03 -6.48 -23.82
N PHE A 72 -8.57 -5.81 -22.77
CA PHE A 72 -9.00 -4.46 -22.43
C PHE A 72 -7.82 -3.55 -22.17
N GLU A 73 -7.89 -2.33 -22.68
CA GLU A 73 -6.92 -1.27 -22.43
C GLU A 73 -7.64 0.01 -22.00
N VAL A 74 -7.21 0.59 -20.89
CA VAL A 74 -7.77 1.83 -20.35
C VAL A 74 -6.63 2.80 -20.08
N SER A 75 -6.73 3.99 -20.66
CA SER A 75 -5.78 5.08 -20.45
C SER A 75 -6.34 6.16 -19.52
N ASN A 76 -5.49 7.10 -19.11
CA ASN A 76 -5.87 8.26 -18.29
C ASN A 76 -6.45 7.90 -16.91
N LEU A 77 -6.01 6.78 -16.34
CA LEU A 77 -6.26 6.45 -14.94
C LEU A 77 -5.25 7.19 -14.05
N ASP A 78 -5.68 7.61 -12.87
CA ASP A 78 -4.77 8.14 -11.85
C ASP A 78 -3.87 7.01 -11.34
N SER A 79 -2.56 7.14 -11.58
CA SER A 79 -1.56 6.14 -11.24
C SER A 79 -1.36 5.97 -9.73
N HIS A 80 -1.78 6.93 -8.92
CA HIS A 80 -1.67 6.86 -7.45
C HIS A 80 -2.88 6.21 -6.79
N SER A 81 -3.98 6.06 -7.53
CA SER A 81 -5.22 5.47 -7.06
C SER A 81 -5.23 3.95 -7.24
N SER A 82 -5.92 3.25 -6.33
CA SER A 82 -6.18 1.82 -6.43
C SER A 82 -7.55 1.58 -7.05
N TYR A 83 -7.70 0.49 -7.81
CA TYR A 83 -8.94 0.18 -8.51
C TYR A 83 -9.41 -1.26 -8.27
N THR A 84 -10.73 -1.44 -8.34
CA THR A 84 -11.37 -2.74 -8.54
C THR A 84 -11.83 -2.81 -9.99
N LEU A 85 -11.50 -3.91 -10.66
CA LEU A 85 -11.89 -4.20 -12.04
C LEU A 85 -12.94 -5.30 -12.01
N ILE A 86 -14.12 -5.05 -12.57
CA ILE A 86 -15.21 -6.05 -12.68
C ILE A 86 -15.32 -6.47 -14.13
N LEU A 87 -15.11 -7.75 -14.41
CA LEU A 87 -15.08 -8.30 -15.76
C LEU A 87 -16.17 -9.36 -15.95
N TYR A 88 -16.83 -9.35 -17.11
CA TYR A 88 -17.84 -10.34 -17.45
C TYR A 88 -18.04 -10.45 -18.98
N ALA A 89 -18.62 -11.56 -19.40
CA ALA A 89 -19.13 -11.76 -20.75
C ALA A 89 -20.67 -11.58 -20.76
N ALA A 90 -21.23 -11.15 -21.88
CA ALA A 90 -22.67 -11.07 -22.07
C ALA A 90 -23.07 -11.45 -23.50
N ASN A 91 -24.18 -12.16 -23.64
CA ASN A 91 -24.81 -12.46 -24.93
C ASN A 91 -26.31 -12.12 -24.87
N ALA A 92 -27.07 -12.48 -25.91
CA ALA A 92 -28.51 -12.21 -25.97
C ALA A 92 -29.35 -12.96 -24.90
N LYS A 93 -28.80 -13.99 -24.24
CA LYS A 93 -29.45 -14.72 -23.15
C LYS A 93 -29.17 -14.07 -21.80
N GLY A 94 -27.96 -13.52 -21.58
CA GLY A 94 -27.65 -12.63 -20.46
C GLY A 94 -26.16 -12.55 -20.13
N ARG A 95 -25.83 -12.26 -18.87
CA ARG A 95 -24.45 -12.04 -18.37
C ARG A 95 -23.87 -13.29 -17.71
N SER A 96 -22.56 -13.46 -17.81
CA SER A 96 -21.80 -14.43 -17.03
C SER A 96 -21.67 -13.99 -15.57
N GLU A 97 -21.18 -14.90 -14.72
CA GLU A 97 -20.64 -14.52 -13.42
C GLU A 97 -19.46 -13.55 -13.60
N GLU A 98 -19.26 -12.67 -12.61
CA GLU A 98 -18.27 -11.60 -12.64
C GLU A 98 -16.93 -12.08 -12.08
N VAL A 99 -15.83 -11.62 -12.69
CA VAL A 99 -14.48 -11.78 -12.18
C VAL A 99 -14.00 -10.43 -11.67
N ALA A 100 -13.55 -10.39 -10.41
CA ALA A 100 -13.02 -9.17 -9.80
C ALA A 100 -11.49 -9.23 -9.71
N LEU A 101 -10.80 -8.23 -10.25
CA LEU A 101 -9.37 -8.00 -10.05
C LEU A 101 -9.14 -6.72 -9.24
N TYR A 102 -7.99 -6.63 -8.58
CA TYR A 102 -7.62 -5.47 -7.78
C TYR A 102 -6.26 -4.95 -8.23
N THR A 103 -6.14 -3.63 -8.38
CA THR A 103 -4.88 -2.97 -8.70
C THR A 103 -4.52 -1.99 -7.58
N VAL A 104 -3.23 -1.88 -7.32
CA VAL A 104 -2.68 -0.94 -6.34
C VAL A 104 -2.02 0.20 -7.09
N GLY A 105 -2.22 1.43 -6.63
CA GLY A 105 -1.55 2.59 -7.20
C GLY A 105 -0.01 2.46 -7.16
N ILE A 106 0.65 2.91 -8.22
CA ILE A 106 2.11 2.95 -8.34
C ILE A 106 2.63 4.02 -7.39
N ARG A 107 3.44 3.60 -6.40
CA ARG A 107 4.14 4.50 -5.50
C ARG A 107 5.61 4.58 -5.91
N SER A 108 6.16 5.78 -5.91
CA SER A 108 7.61 5.93 -6.07
C SER A 108 8.32 5.19 -4.94
N PRO A 109 9.39 4.43 -5.20
CA PRO A 109 10.20 3.87 -4.14
C PRO A 109 10.72 5.03 -3.29
N ASP A 110 10.47 4.97 -1.97
CA ASP A 110 10.96 5.99 -1.05
C ASP A 110 12.48 6.10 -1.22
N LYS A 111 12.94 7.22 -1.78
CA LYS A 111 14.36 7.56 -1.75
C LYS A 111 14.73 7.72 -0.27
N TYR A 112 15.47 6.77 0.28
CA TYR A 112 16.28 6.98 1.47
C TYR A 112 17.41 7.97 1.13
N THR A 113 17.07 9.21 0.77
CA THR A 113 17.99 10.33 0.91
C THR A 113 18.11 10.56 2.40
N GLY A 114 19.33 10.47 2.93
CA GLY A 114 19.66 10.78 4.31
C GLY A 114 19.27 12.21 4.64
N MET A 115 18.00 12.41 4.98
CA MET A 115 17.52 13.57 5.69
C MET A 115 18.12 13.44 7.08
N SER A 116 18.98 14.38 7.47
CA SER A 116 19.33 14.57 8.87
C SER A 116 18.01 14.56 9.64
N THR A 117 17.76 13.46 10.36
CA THR A 117 16.51 13.23 11.06
C THR A 117 16.35 14.42 12.00
N SER A 118 15.48 15.36 11.65
CA SER A 118 14.78 16.13 12.66
C SER A 118 13.95 15.09 13.39
N LEU A 119 14.60 14.37 14.32
CA LEU A 119 13.94 13.49 15.26
C LEU A 119 12.83 14.35 15.84
N PRO A 120 11.54 14.01 15.67
CA PRO A 120 10.50 14.64 16.44
C PRO A 120 10.72 14.15 17.88
N LEU A 121 11.68 14.77 18.55
CA LEU A 121 11.97 14.56 19.96
C LEU A 121 10.71 15.03 20.66
N SER A 122 9.91 14.06 21.07
CA SER A 122 8.70 14.33 21.82
C SER A 122 9.03 15.29 22.98
N PRO A 123 8.15 16.24 23.29
CA PRO A 123 8.42 17.25 24.31
C PRO A 123 8.71 16.67 25.71
N TRP A 124 8.28 15.42 25.96
CA TRP A 124 8.61 14.73 27.21
C TRP A 124 10.07 14.23 27.25
N LEU A 125 10.62 13.75 26.14
CA LEU A 125 12.03 13.33 26.06
C LEU A 125 12.99 14.50 26.30
N THR A 126 12.70 15.67 25.71
CA THR A 126 13.53 16.87 25.90
C THR A 126 13.46 17.37 27.34
N ALA A 127 12.28 17.34 27.96
CA ALA A 127 12.10 17.72 29.36
C ALA A 127 12.88 16.82 30.33
N ILE A 128 12.87 15.50 30.10
CA ILE A 128 13.60 14.54 30.95
C ILE A 128 15.11 14.77 30.86
N VAL A 129 15.65 14.94 29.64
CA VAL A 129 17.09 15.18 29.43
C VAL A 129 17.55 16.46 30.11
N ALA A 130 16.76 17.54 30.00
CA ALA A 130 17.06 18.81 30.66
C ALA A 130 17.04 18.69 32.19
N ALA A 131 16.05 17.98 32.74
CA ALA A 131 15.94 17.77 34.18
C ALA A 131 17.12 16.96 34.74
N VAL A 132 17.50 15.87 34.07
CA VAL A 132 18.65 15.05 34.47
C VAL A 132 19.95 15.86 34.41
N GLY A 133 20.15 16.64 33.34
CA GLY A 133 21.32 17.52 33.22
C GLY A 133 21.43 18.54 34.35
N ALA A 134 20.31 19.18 34.71
CA ALA A 134 20.27 20.15 35.81
C ALA A 134 20.58 19.51 37.18
N LEU A 135 20.03 18.33 37.45
CA LEU A 135 20.30 17.56 38.67
C LEU A 135 21.78 17.16 38.78
N CYS A 136 22.38 16.66 37.70
CA CYS A 136 23.79 16.32 37.66
C CYS A 136 24.68 17.54 37.92
N ALA A 137 24.39 18.68 37.28
CA ALA A 137 25.15 19.92 37.49
C ALA A 137 25.06 20.42 38.95
N ALA A 138 23.87 20.39 39.54
CA ALA A 138 23.67 20.76 40.93
C ALA A 138 24.47 19.85 41.89
N LEU A 139 24.43 18.54 41.68
CA LEU A 139 25.21 17.57 42.47
C LEU A 139 26.71 17.83 42.35
N CYS A 140 27.23 18.03 41.14
CA CYS A 140 28.64 18.36 40.92
C CYS A 140 29.04 19.66 41.62
N ALA A 141 28.19 20.70 41.57
CA ALA A 141 28.46 21.97 42.23
C ALA A 141 28.50 21.83 43.76
N VAL A 142 27.58 21.07 44.36
CA VAL A 142 27.56 20.79 45.80
C VAL A 142 28.81 20.02 46.22
N LEU A 143 29.17 18.95 45.50
CA LEU A 143 30.39 18.17 45.78
C LEU A 143 31.65 19.03 45.67
N ALA A 144 31.77 19.87 44.64
CA ALA A 144 32.89 20.78 44.48
C ALA A 144 32.94 21.85 45.60
N ALA A 145 31.80 22.35 46.07
CA ALA A 145 31.73 23.29 47.18
C ALA A 145 32.13 22.63 48.51
N LEU A 146 31.68 21.39 48.77
CA LEU A 146 32.06 20.61 49.94
C LEU A 146 33.55 20.28 49.92
N TYR A 147 34.09 19.87 48.77
CA TYR A 147 35.51 19.60 48.61
C TYR A 147 36.36 20.85 48.87
N ARG A 148 35.98 21.99 48.26
CA ARG A 148 36.67 23.28 48.50
C ARG A 148 36.61 23.69 49.97
N ARG A 149 35.44 23.59 50.63
CA ARG A 149 35.31 23.88 52.07
C ARG A 149 36.19 22.97 52.91
N HIS A 150 36.28 21.69 52.59
CA HIS A 150 37.09 20.72 53.32
C HIS A 150 38.59 20.96 53.12
N ALA A 151 39.03 21.29 51.90
CA ALA A 151 40.41 21.67 51.59
C ALA A 151 40.81 22.97 52.31
N SER A 152 39.96 23.99 52.32
CA SER A 152 40.19 25.24 53.07
C SER A 152 40.28 24.99 54.58
N ARG A 153 39.45 24.10 55.14
CA ARG A 153 39.53 23.70 56.57
C ARG A 153 40.83 22.96 56.89
N ARG A 154 41.27 22.03 56.02
CA ARG A 154 42.56 21.32 56.18
C ARG A 154 43.75 22.28 56.09
N MET A 155 43.75 23.20 55.13
CA MET A 155 44.82 24.21 54.99
C MET A 155 44.81 25.22 56.15
N GLY A 156 43.65 25.56 56.72
CA GLY A 156 43.55 26.38 57.92
C GLY A 156 44.03 25.67 59.20
N ALA A 157 43.83 24.36 59.30
CA ALA A 157 44.32 23.54 60.43
C ALA A 157 45.84 23.34 60.38
N LEU A 158 46.45 23.26 59.19
CA LEU A 158 47.90 23.11 59.02
C LEU A 158 48.68 24.43 59.23
N LYS A 159 47.99 25.57 59.36
CA LYS A 159 48.59 26.90 59.56
C LYS A 159 48.65 27.35 61.04
N ARG A 160 48.26 26.51 62.01
CA ARG A 160 48.55 26.78 63.42
C ARG A 160 49.97 26.28 63.73
N PRO A 161 50.97 27.16 63.94
CA PRO A 161 52.25 26.73 64.48
C PRO A 161 52.04 26.20 65.91
N PRO A 162 52.81 25.21 66.36
CA PRO A 162 52.88 24.90 67.79
C PRO A 162 53.38 26.15 68.51
N HIS A 163 52.58 26.68 69.43
CA HIS A 163 53.05 27.65 70.40
C HIS A 163 53.87 26.90 71.46
N ALA A 164 55.13 27.29 71.56
CA ALA A 164 56.09 27.15 72.68
C ALA A 164 56.24 25.76 73.31
#